data_AF-A0A932QX98-F1
#
_entry.id   AF-A0A932QX98-F1
#
_cell.length_a   1.000
_cell.length_b   1.000
_cell.length_c   1.000
_cell.angle_alpha   90.00
_cell.angle_beta   90.00
_cell.angle_gamma   90.00
#
_symmetry.space_group_name_H-M   'P 1'
#
loop_
_entity.id
_entity.type
_entity.pdbx_description
1 polymer ?
#
loop_
_entity_poly.entity_id
_entity_poly.type
_entity_poly.pdbx_seq_one_letter_code
_entity_poly.pdbx_strand_id
1 'polypeptide(L)' 'MLVLYDELEQECLNTVKYIEALKVGRLSNSQKEDILGELSASITHLRIQTEQLDQQFENI' A
#
# COMPACT_ATOMS: atom_id res chain seq x y z
N MET A 1 -11.70 -9.71 10.81
CA MET A 1 -12.21 -9.49 9.44
C MET A 1 -12.44 -8.01 9.16
N LEU A 2 -13.30 -7.28 9.91
CA LEU A 2 -13.45 -5.82 9.76
C LEU A 2 -12.12 -5.05 9.77
N VAL A 3 -11.26 -5.32 10.76
CA VAL A 3 -9.93 -4.69 10.86
C VAL A 3 -9.06 -4.94 9.63
N LEU A 4 -9.09 -6.14 9.04
CA LEU A 4 -8.28 -6.47 7.86
C LEU A 4 -8.78 -5.73 6.61
N TYR A 5 -10.09 -5.54 6.48
CA TYR A 5 -10.67 -4.73 5.40
C TYR A 5 -10.31 -3.24 5.56
N ASP A 6 -10.39 -2.71 6.79
CA ASP A 6 -10.01 -1.32 7.07
C ASP A 6 -8.51 -1.09 6.76
N GLU A 7 -7.66 -2.05 7.13
CA GLU A 7 -6.23 -1.99 6.83
C GLU A 7 -5.92 -2.08 5.32
N LEU A 8 -6.61 -2.97 4.58
CA LEU A 8 -6.51 -3.07 3.13
C LEU A 8 -6.93 -1.78 2.42
N GLU A 9 -8.05 -1.20 2.85
CA GLU A 9 -8.54 0.07 2.32
C GLU A 9 -7.51 1.19 2.57
N GLN A 10 -6.96 1.25 3.77
CA GLN A 10 -5.96 2.26 4.12
C GLN A 10 -4.68 2.12 3.28
N GLU A 11 -4.21 0.90 3.02
CA GLU A 11 -3.02 0.70 2.20
C GLU A 11 -3.27 0.97 0.70
N CYS A 12 -4.50 0.77 0.22
CA CYS A 12 -4.90 1.21 -1.12
C CYS A 12 -4.84 2.74 -1.24
N LEU A 13 -5.36 3.46 -0.24
CA LEU A 13 -5.32 4.92 -0.19
C LEU A 13 -3.87 5.44 -0.09
N ASN A 14 -3.02 4.79 0.69
CA ASN A 14 -1.59 5.13 0.78
C ASN A 14 -0.89 4.94 -0.57
N THR A 15 -1.14 3.82 -1.24
CA THR A 15 -0.60 3.52 -2.57
C THR A 15 -0.96 4.61 -3.58
N VAL A 16 -2.24 4.99 -3.65
CA VAL A 16 -2.71 6.08 -4.53
C VAL A 16 -2.03 7.40 -4.17
N LYS A 17 -1.96 7.74 -2.87
CA LYS A 17 -1.30 8.96 -2.39
C LYS A 17 0.16 9.04 -2.84
N TYR A 18 0.93 7.96 -2.74
CA TYR A 18 2.34 7.96 -3.16
C TYR A 18 2.51 8.06 -4.68
N ILE A 19 1.62 7.42 -5.46
CA ILE A 19 1.59 7.58 -6.93
C ILE A 19 1.31 9.04 -7.30
N GLU A 20 0.33 9.68 -6.66
CA GLU A 20 0.04 11.10 -6.90
C GLU A 20 1.20 12.00 -6.48
N ALA A 21 1.88 11.70 -5.37
CA ALA A 21 3.07 12.43 -4.96
C ALA A 21 4.20 12.34 -6.00
N LEU A 22 4.45 11.15 -6.58
CA LEU A 22 5.45 10.97 -7.63
C LEU A 22 5.16 11.74 -8.92
N LYS A 23 3.88 12.03 -9.21
CA LYS A 23 3.48 12.84 -10.38
C LYS A 23 3.82 14.32 -10.20
N VAL A 24 4.14 14.78 -8.99
CA VAL A 24 4.53 16.18 -8.74
C VAL A 24 5.90 16.45 -9.36
N GLY A 25 5.95 17.30 -10.39
CA GLY A 25 7.15 17.54 -11.21
C GLY A 25 8.33 18.26 -10.54
N ARG A 26 8.33 18.43 -9.21
CA ARG A 26 9.38 19.17 -8.46
C ARG A 26 9.95 18.40 -7.27
N LEU A 27 10.02 17.07 -7.36
CA LEU A 27 10.68 16.25 -6.34
C LEU A 27 12.20 16.18 -6.58
N SER A 28 12.98 16.31 -5.50
CA SER A 28 14.39 15.94 -5.51
C SER A 28 14.55 14.42 -5.69
N ASN A 29 15.75 13.97 -6.04
CA ASN A 29 16.02 12.53 -6.16
C ASN A 29 15.82 11.79 -4.82
N SER A 30 16.23 12.39 -3.69
CA SER A 30 16.01 11.81 -2.37
C SER A 30 14.52 11.67 -2.04
N GLN A 31 13.71 12.70 -2.33
CA GLN A 31 12.27 12.63 -2.12
C GLN A 31 11.60 11.56 -2.99
N LYS A 32 12.07 11.38 -4.23
CA LYS A 32 11.59 10.29 -5.09
C LYS A 32 11.94 8.92 -4.50
N GLU A 33 13.16 8.76 -4.01
CA GLU A 33 13.61 7.51 -3.40
C GLU A 33 12.80 7.18 -2.13
N ASP A 34 12.59 8.17 -1.27
CA ASP A 34 11.76 8.03 -0.07
C ASP A 34 10.32 7.60 -0.45
N ILE A 35 9.68 8.31 -1.40
CA ILE A 35 8.32 7.99 -1.82
C ILE A 35 8.24 6.61 -2.50
N LEU A 36 9.26 6.20 -3.26
CA LEU A 36 9.33 4.87 -3.85
C LEU A 36 9.48 3.78 -2.79
N GLY A 37 10.24 4.04 -1.73
CA GLY A 37 10.36 3.16 -0.57
C GLY A 37 9.00 2.95 0.12
N GLU A 38 8.31 4.04 0.42
CA GLU A 38 6.98 4.01 1.04
C GLU A 38 5.93 3.31 0.15
N LEU A 39 5.94 3.61 -1.16
CA LEU A 39 5.07 2.92 -2.12
C LEU A 39 5.33 1.41 -2.15
N SER A 40 6.60 1.00 -2.10
CA SER A 40 6.97 -0.41 -2.07
C SER A 40 6.52 -1.10 -0.78
N ALA A 41 6.57 -0.40 0.35
CA ALA A 41 6.05 -0.90 1.63
C ALA A 41 4.53 -1.10 1.58
N SER A 42 3.75 -0.10 1.13
CA SER A 42 2.29 -0.22 0.99
C SER A 42 1.88 -1.36 0.06
N ILE A 43 2.55 -1.55 -1.08
CA ILE A 43 2.27 -2.67 -1.99
C ILE A 43 2.59 -4.02 -1.31
N THR A 44 3.65 -4.08 -0.50
CA THR A 44 3.99 -5.29 0.26
C THR A 44 2.93 -5.60 1.31
N HIS A 45 2.44 -4.60 2.03
CA HIS A 45 1.35 -4.77 2.99
C HIS A 45 0.06 -5.25 2.32
N LEU A 46 -0.33 -4.63 1.20
CA LEU A 46 -1.48 -5.07 0.41
C LEU A 46 -1.39 -6.55 0.05
N ARG A 47 -0.23 -6.99 -0.47
CA ARG A 47 -0.01 -8.40 -0.81
C ARG A 47 -0.22 -9.30 0.40
N ILE A 48 0.46 -9.03 1.51
CA ILE A 48 0.36 -9.83 2.74
C ILE A 48 -1.09 -9.90 3.26
N GLN A 49 -1.79 -8.76 3.28
CA GLN A 49 -3.17 -8.68 3.76
C GLN A 49 -4.14 -9.45 2.85
N THR A 50 -3.94 -9.40 1.53
CA THR A 50 -4.74 -10.21 0.59
C THR A 50 -4.48 -11.70 0.74
N GLU A 51 -3.23 -12.12 0.98
CA GLU A 51 -2.87 -13.51 1.27
C GLU A 51 -3.54 -14.00 2.57
N GLN A 52 -3.57 -13.15 3.61
CA GLN A 52 -4.27 -13.46 4.87
C GLN A 52 -5.79 -13.57 4.68
N LEU A 53 -6.37 -12.74 3.81
CA LEU A 53 -7.80 -12.79 3.52
C LEU A 53 -8.17 -14.08 2.77
N ASP A 54 -7.34 -14.49 1.80
CA ASP A 54 -7.51 -15.74 1.06
C ASP A 54 -7.47 -16.96 1.99
N GLN A 55 -6.48 -17.00 2.90
CA GLN A 55 -6.40 -18.02 3.95
C GLN A 55 -7.64 -18.03 4.85
N GLN A 56 -8.24 -16.88 5.14
CA GLN A 56 -9.48 -16.84 5.92
C GLN A 56 -10.65 -17.44 5.15
N PHE A 57 -10.73 -17.25 3.83
CA PHE A 57 -11.79 -17.87 3.02
C PHE A 57 -11.65 -19.39 2.89
N GLU A 58 -10.43 -19.91 2.84
CA GLU A 58 -10.19 -21.38 2.81
C GLU A 58 -10.57 -22.07 4.13
N ASN A 59 -10.65 -21.32 5.23
CA ASN A 59 -10.96 -21.83 6.57
C ASN A 59 -12.43 -21.63 6.99
N ILE A 60 -13.32 -21.23 6.07
CA ILE A 60 -14.77 -21.06 6.27
C ILE A 60 -15.53 -22.14 5.51
#